data_AF-A0A0Q8XKL1-F1
#
_entry.id   AF-A0A0Q8XKL1-F1
#
_cell.length_a   1.000
_cell.length_b   1.000
_cell.length_c   1.000
_cell.angle_alpha   90.00
_cell.angle_beta   90.00
_cell.angle_gamma   90.00
#
_symmetry.space_group_name_H-M   'P 1'
#
loop_
_entity.id
_entity.type
_entity.pdbx_description
1 polymer ?
#
loop_
_entity_poly.entity_id
_entity_poly.type
_entity_poly.pdbx_seq_one_letter_code
_entity_poly.pdbx_strand_id
1 'polypeptide(L)'
;MLMLRSTLASAAMLLTCCASATPLDTKDRLAFEAHLEGPSDVELRVEHNAGPKHRNNWSQSVPLSDFEGLTRDAFDRGGRVQFRLMRPAGTLACEGLGHDRRADGDCTLTPSTAFADRLAARGIGRPDRDQSFALTMSGVSLEVLDTLQAEGWATPTLDELVQLGIFQITPELVRSFASAGYRGGKIETLVAFKIHGVTPEEIGEYAKLGYARISPDNLLAMRIHGVTPDYVRSMRAVGLRDLSPEKLIQLRIFDVTPDYVRAFASGGTRNLDAGELIQLRIAGVSPQDLRARK
;
A
#
# COMPACT_ATOMS: atom_id res chain seq x y z
N MET A 1 34.19 17.50 83.26
CA MET A 1 34.60 18.57 82.32
C MET A 1 34.12 18.12 80.94
N LEU A 2 32.96 18.61 80.48
CA LEU A 2 32.81 19.75 79.57
C LEU A 2 33.60 19.51 78.26
N MET A 3 32.97 19.05 77.18
CA MET A 3 32.52 19.82 76.00
C MET A 3 32.82 18.89 74.79
N LEU A 4 32.20 18.88 73.60
CA LEU A 4 31.31 19.76 72.87
C LEU A 4 30.69 18.92 71.72
N ARG A 5 29.54 19.35 71.22
CA ARG A 5 28.85 18.82 70.02
C ARG A 5 29.66 19.04 68.73
N SER A 6 29.56 18.13 67.77
CA SER A 6 29.62 18.49 66.34
C SER A 6 28.93 17.42 65.47
N THR A 7 27.75 17.78 64.96
CA THR A 7 27.03 17.13 63.87
C THR A 7 27.76 17.36 62.55
N LEU A 8 28.05 16.30 61.79
CA LEU A 8 28.41 16.40 60.37
C LEU A 8 27.42 15.56 59.56
N ALA A 9 26.48 16.25 58.91
CA ALA A 9 25.63 15.70 57.88
C ALA A 9 26.41 15.70 56.56
N SER A 10 26.69 14.53 56.00
CA SER A 10 27.25 14.39 54.65
C SER A 10 26.16 14.68 53.62
N ALA A 11 26.23 15.85 52.99
CA ALA A 11 25.45 16.18 51.81
C ALA A 11 26.05 15.47 50.59
N ALA A 12 25.31 14.52 50.02
CA ALA A 12 25.62 13.94 48.72
C ALA A 12 25.27 14.96 47.62
N MET A 13 26.28 15.57 47.03
CA MET A 13 26.14 16.48 45.89
C MET A 13 25.98 15.63 44.62
N LEU A 14 24.73 15.41 44.20
CA LEU A 14 24.42 14.82 42.90
C LEU A 14 24.90 15.79 41.80
N LEU A 15 25.98 15.40 41.13
CA LEU A 15 26.44 16.04 39.91
C LEU A 15 25.45 15.72 38.79
N THR A 16 24.46 16.59 38.58
CA THR A 16 23.58 16.52 37.42
C THR A 16 24.43 16.78 36.18
N CYS A 17 24.72 15.72 35.43
CA CYS A 17 25.36 15.81 34.13
C CYS A 17 24.41 16.55 33.18
N CYS A 18 24.59 17.87 33.03
CA CYS A 18 24.00 18.62 31.94
C CYS A 18 24.66 18.12 30.65
N ALA A 19 24.11 17.06 30.05
CA ALA A 19 24.39 16.70 28.68
C ALA A 19 24.03 17.94 27.83
N SER A 20 25.06 18.59 27.32
CA SER A 20 24.90 19.71 26.40
C SER A 20 24.27 19.15 25.15
N ALA A 21 22.99 19.42 24.92
CA ALA A 21 22.34 19.10 23.66
C ALA A 21 23.14 19.83 22.56
N THR A 22 23.84 19.07 21.73
CA THR A 22 24.42 19.58 20.49
C THR A 22 23.31 20.30 19.72
N PRO A 23 23.57 21.50 19.15
CA PRO A 23 22.57 22.16 18.32
C PRO A 23 22.17 21.20 17.19
N LEU A 24 20.89 20.82 17.16
CA LEU A 24 20.32 19.95 16.14
C LEU A 24 20.48 20.64 14.77
N ASP A 25 21.06 19.95 13.79
CA ASP A 25 21.13 20.40 12.40
C ASP A 25 19.71 20.64 11.89
N THR A 26 19.41 21.86 11.44
CA THR A 26 18.06 22.26 11.00
C THR A 26 17.64 21.56 9.70
N LYS A 27 18.57 20.90 9.00
CA LYS A 27 18.28 20.03 7.84
C LYS A 27 17.61 18.72 8.23
N ASP A 28 17.61 18.35 9.51
CA ASP A 28 17.04 17.10 10.01
C ASP A 28 15.64 17.21 10.60
N ARG A 29 15.06 18.41 10.62
CA ARG A 29 13.70 18.63 11.14
C ARG A 29 12.65 18.37 10.08
N LEU A 30 11.77 17.43 10.39
CA LEU A 30 10.56 17.11 9.64
C LEU A 30 9.40 17.86 10.29
N ALA A 31 8.57 18.57 9.54
CA ALA A 31 7.36 19.15 10.14
C ALA A 31 6.29 18.06 10.25
N PHE A 32 5.47 18.07 11.29
CA PHE A 32 4.29 17.20 11.36
C PHE A 32 3.02 18.00 11.64
N GLU A 33 1.92 17.46 11.14
CA GLU A 33 0.58 17.78 11.57
C GLU A 33 -0.12 16.46 11.91
N ALA A 34 -0.83 16.41 13.03
CA ALA A 34 -1.59 15.27 13.48
C ALA A 34 -3.02 15.71 13.77
N HIS A 35 -4.01 14.97 13.28
CA HIS A 35 -5.42 15.24 13.54
C HIS A 35 -6.11 13.97 14.03
N LEU A 36 -6.88 14.09 15.12
CA LEU A 36 -7.63 12.96 15.67
C LEU A 36 -8.88 12.68 14.81
N GLU A 37 -8.85 11.58 14.07
CA GLU A 37 -9.95 11.07 13.25
C GLU A 37 -10.78 10.05 14.02
N GLY A 38 -12.04 10.41 14.28
CA GLY A 38 -12.93 9.53 15.03
C GLY A 38 -12.37 9.20 16.43
N PRO A 39 -12.56 7.95 16.91
CA PRO A 39 -12.18 7.60 18.26
C PRO A 39 -10.79 6.96 18.42
N SER A 40 -10.19 6.42 17.37
CA SER A 40 -9.04 5.53 17.50
C SER A 40 -7.86 5.92 16.64
N ASP A 41 -8.05 6.82 15.68
CA ASP A 41 -7.10 6.99 14.59
C ASP A 41 -6.60 8.43 14.53
N VAL A 42 -5.35 8.59 14.11
CA VAL A 42 -4.69 9.88 13.93
C VAL A 42 -4.26 9.97 12.48
N GLU A 43 -4.80 10.94 11.75
CA GLU A 43 -4.25 11.32 10.46
C GLU A 43 -2.93 12.07 10.73
N LEU A 44 -1.82 11.41 10.44
CA LEU A 44 -0.48 11.95 10.60
C LEU A 44 0.06 12.38 9.23
N ARG A 45 0.30 13.68 9.11
CA ARG A 45 1.04 14.29 8.02
C ARG A 45 2.47 14.56 8.47
N VAL A 46 3.46 14.16 7.67
CA VAL A 46 4.87 14.49 7.89
C VAL A 46 5.46 15.08 6.62
N GLU A 47 5.98 16.29 6.73
CA GLU A 47 6.63 16.99 5.64
C GLU A 47 8.15 16.90 5.78
N HIS A 48 8.79 16.39 4.73
CA HIS A 48 10.23 16.36 4.59
C HIS A 48 10.66 17.41 3.54
N ASN A 49 11.35 18.45 4.02
CA ASN A 49 11.89 19.52 3.18
C ASN A 49 13.34 19.21 2.80
N ALA A 50 13.55 18.51 1.69
CA ALA A 50 14.89 18.21 1.14
C ALA A 50 15.41 19.30 0.18
N GLY A 51 14.84 20.51 0.23
CA GLY A 51 15.24 21.68 -0.57
C GLY A 51 14.08 22.39 -1.27
N PRO A 52 14.33 23.51 -2.00
CA PRO A 52 13.29 24.39 -2.55
C PRO A 52 12.34 23.73 -3.57
N LYS A 53 12.71 22.58 -4.14
CA LYS A 53 11.97 21.85 -5.17
C LYS A 53 11.58 20.42 -4.77
N HIS A 54 11.96 19.98 -3.57
CA HIS A 54 11.77 18.61 -3.10
C HIS A 54 11.08 18.63 -1.74
N ARG A 55 9.77 18.90 -1.77
CA ARG A 55 8.89 18.75 -0.62
C ARG A 55 8.18 17.41 -0.74
N ASN A 56 8.62 16.45 0.07
CA ASN A 56 7.93 15.19 0.20
C ASN A 56 6.93 15.33 1.33
N ASN A 57 5.67 15.04 1.02
CA ASN A 57 4.61 15.03 2.02
C ASN A 57 4.09 13.61 2.15
N TRP A 58 4.14 13.07 3.37
CA TRP A 58 3.55 11.79 3.71
C TRP A 58 2.30 12.03 4.55
N SER A 59 1.19 11.38 4.21
CA SER A 59 -0.04 11.40 5.00
C SER A 59 -0.51 9.97 5.19
N GLN A 60 -0.87 9.60 6.41
CA GLN A 60 -1.46 8.31 6.69
C GLN A 60 -2.29 8.35 7.97
N SER A 61 -3.35 7.54 7.98
CA SER A 61 -4.10 7.25 9.19
C SER A 61 -3.36 6.17 9.98
N VAL A 62 -3.02 6.48 11.23
CA VAL A 62 -2.29 5.59 12.14
C VAL A 62 -3.11 5.40 13.41
N PRO A 63 -3.29 4.16 13.89
CA PRO A 63 -3.95 3.92 15.18
C PRO A 63 -3.26 4.71 16.30
N LEU A 64 -4.02 5.39 17.15
CA LEU A 64 -3.51 6.16 18.28
C LEU A 64 -2.63 5.29 19.20
N SER A 65 -2.93 3.99 19.29
CA SER A 65 -2.17 3.01 20.06
C SER A 65 -0.73 2.79 19.56
N ASP A 66 -0.44 3.11 18.31
CA ASP A 66 0.90 2.92 17.72
C ASP A 66 1.87 4.05 18.12
N PHE A 67 1.35 5.10 18.76
CA PHE A 67 2.14 6.21 19.27
C PHE A 67 2.46 6.00 20.74
N GLU A 68 3.75 6.09 21.07
CA GLU A 68 4.18 6.16 22.46
C GLU A 68 4.15 7.62 22.93
N GLY A 69 3.30 7.94 23.92
CA GLY A 69 3.21 9.28 24.53
C GLY A 69 2.15 10.22 23.94
N LEU A 70 1.55 9.86 22.80
CA LEU A 70 0.41 10.60 22.25
C LEU A 70 -0.89 10.11 22.88
N THR A 71 -1.66 11.01 23.46
CA THR A 71 -2.95 10.68 24.10
C THR A 71 -4.05 11.57 23.51
N ARG A 72 -5.31 11.15 23.61
CA ARG A 72 -6.46 11.98 23.19
C ARG A 72 -6.50 13.32 23.90
N ASP A 73 -6.13 13.33 25.18
CA ASP A 73 -6.06 14.53 25.99
C ASP A 73 -5.17 15.62 25.38
N ALA A 74 -4.12 15.23 24.66
CA ALA A 74 -3.26 16.14 23.93
C ALA A 74 -4.01 16.92 22.84
N PHE A 75 -5.03 16.32 22.22
CA PHE A 75 -5.86 16.92 21.19
C PHE A 75 -7.04 17.70 21.77
N ASP A 76 -7.68 17.16 22.81
CA ASP A 76 -8.93 17.73 23.37
C ASP A 76 -8.66 18.94 24.28
N ARG A 77 -7.60 18.89 25.10
CA ARG A 77 -7.25 19.99 26.03
C ARG A 77 -6.17 20.91 25.47
N GLY A 78 -5.45 20.45 24.46
CA GLY A 78 -4.26 21.11 23.92
C GLY A 78 -3.07 21.11 24.89
N GLY A 79 -1.98 21.74 24.48
CA GLY A 79 -0.73 21.85 25.25
C GLY A 79 0.44 21.13 24.60
N ARG A 80 1.58 21.04 25.30
CA ARG A 80 2.78 20.41 24.75
C ARG A 80 2.55 18.93 24.47
N VAL A 81 2.96 18.47 23.29
CA VAL A 81 2.94 17.06 22.91
C VAL A 81 4.35 16.56 22.68
N GLN A 82 4.62 15.34 23.13
CA GLN A 82 5.83 14.60 22.81
C GLN A 82 5.43 13.15 22.58
N PHE A 83 5.76 12.62 21.41
CA PHE A 83 5.43 11.25 21.07
C PHE A 83 6.47 10.59 20.18
N ARG A 84 6.45 9.26 20.15
CA ARG A 84 7.28 8.47 19.24
C ARG A 84 6.42 7.52 18.43
N LEU A 85 6.66 7.47 17.13
CA LEU A 85 6.18 6.40 16.26
C LEU A 85 7.36 5.45 15.99
N MET A 86 7.27 4.25 16.55
CA MET A 86 8.32 3.23 16.44
C MET A 86 7.98 2.24 15.34
N ARG A 87 8.84 2.13 14.33
CA ARG A 87 8.69 1.18 13.22
C ARG A 87 9.99 0.39 13.07
N PRO A 88 9.96 -0.78 12.40
CA PRO A 88 11.17 -1.57 12.18
C PRO A 88 12.31 -0.80 11.52
N ALA A 89 12.00 0.07 10.54
CA ALA A 89 12.96 0.85 9.76
C ALA A 89 13.50 2.10 10.47
N GLY A 90 12.83 2.58 11.52
CA GLY A 90 13.24 3.79 12.22
C GLY A 90 12.23 4.26 13.28
N THR A 91 12.68 5.19 14.12
CA THR A 91 11.83 5.86 15.10
C THR A 91 11.66 7.32 14.70
N LEU A 92 10.41 7.76 14.58
CA LEU A 92 10.06 9.16 14.42
C LEU A 92 9.71 9.74 15.79
N ALA A 93 10.53 10.64 16.31
CA ALA A 93 10.30 11.31 17.58
C ALA A 93 9.85 12.74 17.34
N CYS A 94 8.67 13.10 17.84
CA CYS A 94 8.00 14.36 17.54
C CYS A 94 7.74 15.16 18.81
N GLU A 95 7.88 16.47 18.72
CA GLU A 95 7.49 17.42 19.76
C GLU A 95 6.77 18.63 19.15
N GLY A 96 5.76 19.13 19.86
CA GLY A 96 4.90 20.18 19.33
C GLY A 96 3.87 20.69 20.31
N LEU A 97 2.81 21.28 19.76
CA LEU A 97 1.67 21.81 20.50
C LEU A 97 0.37 21.24 19.95
N GLY A 98 -0.47 20.73 20.84
CA GLY A 98 -1.84 20.37 20.57
C GLY A 98 -2.78 21.56 20.75
N HIS A 99 -3.76 21.68 19.86
CA HIS A 99 -4.85 22.68 19.89
C HIS A 99 -5.95 22.24 18.91
N ASP A 100 -7.20 22.61 19.17
CA ASP A 100 -8.33 22.42 18.24
C ASP A 100 -8.42 21.01 17.59
N ARG A 101 -8.24 19.95 18.40
CA ARG A 101 -8.20 18.54 17.96
C ARG A 101 -7.05 18.19 16.99
N ARG A 102 -6.04 19.05 16.92
CA ARG A 102 -4.83 18.90 16.12
C ARG A 102 -3.60 18.97 17.00
N ALA A 103 -2.47 18.56 16.46
CA ALA A 103 -1.16 18.86 16.99
C ALA A 103 -0.18 19.10 15.85
N ASP A 104 0.70 20.08 15.99
CA ASP A 104 1.75 20.37 15.01
C ASP A 104 3.07 20.67 15.71
N GLY A 105 4.15 20.52 14.95
CA GLY A 105 5.50 20.77 15.43
C GLY A 105 6.53 20.08 14.55
N ASP A 106 7.57 19.57 15.19
CA ASP A 106 8.71 18.99 14.49
C ASP A 106 9.01 17.58 14.96
N CYS A 107 9.50 16.77 14.04
CA CYS A 107 10.01 15.44 14.29
C CYS A 107 11.46 15.32 13.86
N THR A 108 12.16 14.40 14.54
CA THR A 108 13.47 13.89 14.14
C THR A 108 13.34 12.40 13.84
N LEU A 109 13.86 11.98 12.69
CA LEU A 109 13.95 10.57 12.34
C LEU A 109 15.28 9.99 12.83
N THR A 110 15.22 8.87 13.54
CA THR A 110 16.38 8.01 13.82
C THR A 110 16.24 6.71 13.04
N PRO A 111 16.98 6.51 11.93
CA PRO A 111 16.96 5.24 11.18
C PRO A 111 17.48 4.06 12.00
N SER A 112 16.93 2.88 11.74
CA SER A 112 17.33 1.63 12.40
C SER A 112 18.52 0.98 11.69
N THR A 113 19.70 1.01 12.31
CA THR A 113 20.90 0.33 11.80
C THR A 113 20.68 -1.18 11.66
N ALA A 114 20.03 -1.80 12.65
CA ALA A 114 19.71 -3.22 12.62
C ALA A 114 18.78 -3.60 11.46
N PHE A 115 17.84 -2.73 11.07
CA PHE A 115 17.00 -2.95 9.90
C PHE A 115 17.81 -2.83 8.60
N ALA A 116 18.62 -1.78 8.47
CA ALA A 116 19.51 -1.60 7.32
C ALA A 116 20.50 -2.78 7.14
N ASP A 117 21.06 -3.30 8.23
CA ASP A 117 21.94 -4.47 8.22
C ASP A 117 21.20 -5.72 7.70
N ARG A 118 19.94 -5.91 8.12
CA ARG A 118 19.10 -7.04 7.68
C ARG A 118 18.67 -6.94 6.21
N LEU A 119 18.51 -5.73 5.67
CA LEU A 119 18.28 -5.52 4.24
C LEU A 119 19.55 -5.82 3.42
N ALA A 120 20.70 -5.31 3.86
CA ALA A 120 21.99 -5.57 3.22
C ALA A 120 22.33 -7.07 3.21
N ALA A 121 22.07 -7.79 4.30
CA ALA A 121 22.25 -9.24 4.38
C ALA A 121 21.36 -10.03 3.40
N ARG A 122 20.25 -9.44 2.94
CA ARG A 122 19.35 -10.01 1.91
C ARG A 122 19.67 -9.53 0.50
N GLY A 123 20.75 -8.77 0.31
CA GLY A 123 21.16 -8.24 -0.98
C GLY A 123 20.36 -7.02 -1.48
N ILE A 124 19.50 -6.43 -0.65
CA ILE A 124 18.67 -5.25 -1.00
C ILE A 124 19.50 -3.95 -0.92
N GLY A 125 20.57 -3.96 -0.12
CA GLY A 125 21.43 -2.80 0.15
C GLY A 125 21.04 -2.07 1.44
N ARG A 126 21.79 -1.01 1.76
CA ARG A 126 21.48 -0.12 2.89
C ARG A 126 20.74 1.10 2.35
N PRO A 127 19.62 1.52 2.97
CA PRO A 127 18.93 2.73 2.57
C PRO A 127 19.78 3.97 2.88
N ASP A 128 19.70 4.97 2.00
CA ASP A 128 20.13 6.32 2.34
C ASP A 128 19.14 7.00 3.31
N ARG A 129 19.33 8.29 3.57
CA ARG A 129 18.49 9.05 4.50
C ARG A 129 17.04 9.15 4.04
N ASP A 130 16.82 9.41 2.75
CA ASP A 130 15.49 9.64 2.19
C ASP A 130 14.73 8.31 2.07
N GLN A 131 15.42 7.24 1.69
CA GLN A 131 14.90 5.87 1.70
C GLN A 131 14.60 5.40 3.12
N SER A 132 15.43 5.74 4.11
CA SER A 132 15.16 5.41 5.52
C SER A 132 13.90 6.09 6.04
N PHE A 133 13.68 7.35 5.64
CA PHE A 133 12.43 8.06 5.92
C PHE A 133 11.25 7.37 5.25
N ALA A 134 11.31 7.11 3.94
CA ALA A 134 10.23 6.47 3.20
C ALA A 134 9.89 5.08 3.73
N LEU A 135 10.88 4.25 4.07
CA LEU A 135 10.69 2.93 4.66
C LEU A 135 10.02 3.01 6.03
N THR A 136 10.45 3.95 6.88
CA THR A 136 9.84 4.19 8.21
C THR A 136 8.38 4.59 8.06
N MET A 137 8.09 5.54 7.17
CA MET A 137 6.73 6.04 6.97
C MET A 137 5.82 5.02 6.29
N SER A 138 6.35 4.20 5.37
CA SER A 138 5.60 3.12 4.70
C SER A 138 5.16 1.99 5.65
N GLY A 139 5.80 1.87 6.81
CA GLY A 139 5.49 0.83 7.79
C GLY A 139 5.84 -0.59 7.35
N VAL A 140 6.62 -0.77 6.28
CA VAL A 140 6.99 -2.10 5.77
C VAL A 140 7.76 -2.92 6.81
N SER A 141 7.41 -4.20 6.94
CA SER A 141 8.06 -5.14 7.85
C SER A 141 9.08 -6.02 7.12
N LEU A 142 9.99 -6.66 7.86
CA LEU A 142 10.91 -7.64 7.27
C LEU A 142 10.24 -8.99 7.00
N GLU A 143 9.09 -9.26 7.61
CA GLU A 143 8.37 -10.53 7.47
C GLU A 143 7.86 -10.75 6.03
N VAL A 144 7.52 -9.66 5.33
CA VAL A 144 7.11 -9.75 3.92
C VAL A 144 8.28 -10.25 3.06
N LEU A 145 9.52 -9.87 3.37
CA LEU A 145 10.70 -10.30 2.61
C LEU A 145 10.92 -11.82 2.71
N ASP A 146 10.79 -12.35 3.93
CA ASP A 146 10.95 -13.78 4.17
C ASP A 146 9.85 -14.58 3.44
N THR A 147 8.65 -14.04 3.38
CA THR A 147 7.53 -14.64 2.64
C THR A 147 7.71 -14.56 1.12
N LEU A 148 8.17 -13.42 0.61
CA LEU A 148 8.49 -13.25 -0.81
C LEU A 148 9.52 -14.28 -1.28
N GLN A 149 10.60 -14.44 -0.50
CA GLN A 149 11.62 -15.44 -0.79
C GLN A 149 11.07 -16.87 -0.75
N ALA A 150 10.26 -17.21 0.27
CA ALA A 150 9.67 -18.54 0.41
C ALA A 150 8.73 -18.90 -0.75
N GLU A 151 7.98 -17.91 -1.28
CA GLU A 151 7.07 -18.09 -2.42
C GLU A 151 7.74 -17.83 -3.78
N GLY A 152 9.07 -17.64 -3.80
CA GLY A 152 9.88 -17.57 -5.03
C GLY A 152 9.83 -16.24 -5.79
N TRP A 153 9.42 -15.15 -5.14
CA TRP A 153 9.43 -13.80 -5.72
C TRP A 153 10.85 -13.24 -5.82
N ALA A 154 11.06 -12.34 -6.79
CA ALA A 154 12.33 -11.63 -6.91
C ALA A 154 12.63 -10.82 -5.65
N THR A 155 13.90 -10.68 -5.31
CA THR A 155 14.33 -9.76 -4.23
C THR A 155 13.97 -8.32 -4.63
N PRO A 156 13.20 -7.58 -3.82
CA PRO A 156 12.84 -6.20 -4.12
C PRO A 156 14.05 -5.27 -4.02
N THR A 157 14.05 -4.22 -4.83
CA THR A 157 14.84 -3.01 -4.60
C THR A 157 14.32 -2.25 -3.37
N LEU A 158 15.09 -1.26 -2.89
CA LEU A 158 14.65 -0.39 -1.79
C LEU A 158 13.37 0.38 -2.12
N ASP A 159 13.23 0.83 -3.37
CA ASP A 159 12.06 1.58 -3.82
C ASP A 159 10.82 0.68 -3.92
N GLU A 160 10.98 -0.54 -4.41
CA GLU A 160 9.91 -1.54 -4.40
C GLU A 160 9.52 -1.93 -2.97
N LEU A 161 10.47 -2.00 -2.05
CA LEU A 161 10.18 -2.28 -0.64
C LEU A 161 9.32 -1.17 0.00
N VAL A 162 9.57 0.09 -0.35
CA VAL A 162 8.70 1.22 0.03
C VAL A 162 7.30 1.04 -0.55
N GLN A 163 7.18 0.65 -1.83
CA GLN A 163 5.89 0.39 -2.47
C GLN A 163 5.11 -0.75 -1.79
N LEU A 164 5.79 -1.83 -1.41
CA LEU A 164 5.16 -2.92 -0.65
C LEU A 164 4.53 -2.41 0.65
N GLY A 165 5.21 -1.51 1.37
CA GLY A 165 4.66 -0.83 2.55
C GLY A 165 3.48 0.08 2.21
N ILE A 166 3.62 0.97 1.24
CA ILE A 166 2.56 1.91 0.83
C ILE A 166 1.27 1.17 0.46
N PHE A 167 1.38 0.12 -0.34
CA PHE A 167 0.23 -0.65 -0.80
C PHE A 167 -0.16 -1.77 0.17
N GLN A 168 0.46 -1.85 1.35
CA GLN A 168 0.14 -2.82 2.40
C GLN A 168 0.14 -4.26 1.86
N ILE A 169 1.21 -4.61 1.15
CA ILE A 169 1.46 -5.98 0.71
C ILE A 169 1.99 -6.77 1.90
N THR A 170 1.10 -7.52 2.56
CA THR A 170 1.43 -8.28 3.77
C THR A 170 1.89 -9.72 3.45
N PRO A 171 2.58 -10.40 4.38
CA PRO A 171 2.87 -11.83 4.26
C PRO A 171 1.62 -12.68 3.93
N GLU A 172 0.47 -12.37 4.53
CA GLU A 172 -0.79 -13.08 4.33
C GLU A 172 -1.30 -12.90 2.90
N LEU A 173 -1.19 -11.69 2.34
CA LEU A 173 -1.58 -11.41 0.97
C LEU A 173 -0.68 -12.16 -0.03
N VAL A 174 0.63 -12.20 0.21
CA VAL A 174 1.56 -12.95 -0.66
C VAL A 174 1.21 -14.45 -0.63
N ARG A 175 0.96 -15.02 0.55
CA ARG A 175 0.56 -16.44 0.69
C ARG A 175 -0.79 -16.75 0.07
N SER A 176 -1.74 -15.81 0.08
CA SER A 176 -3.06 -16.04 -0.53
C SER A 176 -2.97 -16.08 -2.07
N PHE A 177 -2.16 -15.22 -2.70
CA PHE A 177 -1.86 -15.34 -4.13
C PHE A 177 -1.14 -16.64 -4.47
N ALA A 178 -0.16 -17.05 -3.64
CA ALA A 178 0.51 -18.32 -3.81
C ALA A 178 -0.48 -19.50 -3.74
N SER A 179 -1.42 -19.46 -2.81
CA SER A 179 -2.49 -20.47 -2.67
C SER A 179 -3.42 -20.50 -3.88
N ALA A 180 -3.64 -19.35 -4.53
CA ALA A 180 -4.36 -19.24 -5.80
C ALA A 180 -3.52 -19.65 -7.03
N GLY A 181 -2.28 -20.10 -6.83
CA GLY A 181 -1.40 -20.58 -7.90
C GLY A 181 -0.42 -19.55 -8.46
N TYR A 182 -0.37 -18.34 -7.89
CA TYR A 182 0.47 -17.24 -8.36
C TYR A 182 1.67 -17.07 -7.43
N ARG A 183 2.77 -17.73 -7.80
CA ARG A 183 4.04 -17.72 -7.09
C ARG A 183 5.15 -17.16 -7.96
N GLY A 184 6.07 -16.46 -7.32
CA GLY A 184 7.24 -15.90 -7.96
C GLY A 184 6.98 -14.83 -9.03
N GLY A 185 8.07 -14.32 -9.57
CA GLY A 185 8.04 -13.24 -10.58
C GLY A 185 8.46 -11.90 -10.01
N LYS A 186 8.02 -10.84 -10.68
CA LYS A 186 8.38 -9.44 -10.43
C LYS A 186 7.59 -8.87 -9.26
N ILE A 187 8.23 -8.03 -8.43
CA ILE A 187 7.56 -7.41 -7.28
C ILE A 187 6.47 -6.44 -7.73
N GLU A 188 6.70 -5.76 -8.86
CA GLU A 188 5.74 -4.84 -9.46
C GLU A 188 4.41 -5.51 -9.82
N THR A 189 4.40 -6.83 -10.04
CA THR A 189 3.16 -7.58 -10.27
C THR A 189 2.27 -7.59 -9.03
N LEU A 190 2.81 -7.83 -7.83
CA LEU A 190 2.04 -7.80 -6.58
C LEU A 190 1.49 -6.40 -6.29
N VAL A 191 2.33 -5.38 -6.51
CA VAL A 191 1.94 -3.98 -6.36
C VAL A 191 0.81 -3.64 -7.34
N ALA A 192 0.94 -4.01 -8.62
CA ALA A 192 -0.09 -3.77 -9.63
C ALA A 192 -1.41 -4.50 -9.30
N PHE A 193 -1.35 -5.75 -8.86
CA PHE A 193 -2.53 -6.49 -8.41
C PHE A 193 -3.26 -5.77 -7.29
N LYS A 194 -2.53 -5.27 -6.29
CA LYS A 194 -3.12 -4.53 -5.18
C LYS A 194 -3.74 -3.20 -5.62
N ILE A 195 -3.05 -2.43 -6.47
CA ILE A 195 -3.53 -1.13 -7.00
C ILE A 195 -4.83 -1.32 -7.78
N HIS A 196 -4.89 -2.34 -8.64
CA HIS A 196 -6.05 -2.57 -9.51
C HIS A 196 -7.11 -3.47 -8.87
N GLY A 197 -6.85 -3.99 -7.66
CA GLY A 197 -7.79 -4.82 -6.90
C GLY A 197 -8.03 -6.19 -7.51
N VAL A 198 -6.99 -6.82 -8.06
CA VAL A 198 -6.99 -8.26 -8.38
C VAL A 198 -6.93 -9.02 -7.06
N THR A 199 -7.82 -10.00 -6.83
CA THR A 199 -7.84 -10.76 -5.57
C THR A 199 -7.74 -12.28 -5.77
N PRO A 200 -7.19 -13.02 -4.78
CA PRO A 200 -7.18 -14.49 -4.80
C PRO A 200 -8.57 -15.11 -4.96
N GLU A 201 -9.60 -14.48 -4.38
CA GLU A 201 -10.99 -14.95 -4.47
C GLU A 201 -11.49 -14.87 -5.92
N GLU A 202 -11.25 -13.75 -6.60
CA GLU A 202 -11.63 -13.55 -8.00
C GLU A 202 -10.91 -14.56 -8.91
N ILE A 203 -9.62 -14.80 -8.67
CA ILE A 203 -8.82 -15.84 -9.35
C ILE A 203 -9.45 -17.22 -9.17
N GLY A 204 -9.90 -17.56 -7.95
CA GLY A 204 -10.60 -18.80 -7.66
C GLY A 204 -11.92 -18.94 -8.45
N GLU A 205 -12.65 -17.85 -8.63
CA GLU A 205 -13.87 -17.83 -9.46
C GLU A 205 -13.56 -18.06 -10.96
N TYR A 206 -12.48 -17.47 -11.48
CA TYR A 206 -12.01 -17.78 -12.83
C TYR A 206 -11.63 -19.25 -13.00
N ALA A 207 -10.95 -19.84 -12.01
CA ALA A 207 -10.58 -21.25 -12.03
C ALA A 207 -11.83 -22.16 -12.08
N LYS A 208 -12.89 -21.86 -11.32
CA LYS A 208 -14.18 -22.58 -11.40
C LYS A 208 -14.86 -22.45 -12.76
N LEU A 209 -14.61 -21.35 -13.45
CA LEU A 209 -15.05 -21.15 -14.83
C LEU A 209 -14.13 -21.84 -15.83
N GLY A 210 -13.09 -22.57 -15.42
CA GLY A 210 -12.17 -23.29 -16.31
C GLY A 210 -10.93 -22.49 -16.71
N TYR A 211 -10.71 -21.32 -16.12
CA TYR A 211 -9.54 -20.46 -16.37
C TYR A 211 -8.51 -20.60 -15.23
N ALA A 212 -7.95 -21.79 -15.05
CA ALA A 212 -7.06 -22.08 -13.92
C ALA A 212 -5.61 -21.54 -14.09
N ARG A 213 -5.26 -20.98 -15.25
CA ARG A 213 -3.89 -20.53 -15.57
C ARG A 213 -3.89 -19.24 -16.39
N ILE A 214 -4.55 -18.20 -15.89
CA ILE A 214 -4.49 -16.87 -16.51
C ILE A 214 -3.10 -16.27 -16.19
N SER A 215 -2.40 -15.72 -17.16
CA SER A 215 -1.13 -15.03 -16.89
C SER A 215 -1.37 -13.80 -15.98
N PRO A 216 -0.36 -13.35 -15.20
CA PRO A 216 -0.52 -12.16 -14.38
C PRO A 216 -0.96 -10.92 -15.18
N ASP A 217 -0.37 -10.71 -16.35
CA ASP A 217 -0.72 -9.60 -17.24
C ASP A 217 -2.18 -9.67 -17.70
N ASN A 218 -2.69 -10.86 -17.99
CA ASN A 218 -4.09 -11.04 -18.36
C ASN A 218 -5.04 -10.87 -17.17
N LEU A 219 -4.68 -11.32 -15.96
CA LEU A 219 -5.50 -11.04 -14.76
C LEU A 219 -5.63 -9.54 -14.54
N LEU A 220 -4.50 -8.83 -14.65
CA LEU A 220 -4.47 -7.38 -14.52
C LEU A 220 -5.32 -6.71 -15.60
N ALA A 221 -5.17 -7.10 -16.87
CA ALA A 221 -5.95 -6.57 -17.98
C ALA A 221 -7.44 -6.90 -17.86
N MET A 222 -7.80 -8.11 -17.43
CA MET A 222 -9.19 -8.51 -17.17
C MET A 222 -9.80 -7.60 -16.11
N ARG A 223 -9.09 -7.35 -15.00
CA ARG A 223 -9.55 -6.47 -13.93
C ARG A 223 -9.72 -5.02 -14.39
N ILE A 224 -8.75 -4.49 -15.14
CA ILE A 224 -8.77 -3.12 -15.70
C ILE A 224 -9.94 -2.94 -16.67
N HIS A 225 -10.19 -3.91 -17.55
CA HIS A 225 -11.27 -3.83 -18.55
C HIS A 225 -12.60 -4.39 -18.06
N GLY A 226 -12.72 -4.73 -16.77
CA GLY A 226 -13.96 -5.20 -16.17
C GLY A 226 -14.44 -6.56 -16.71
N VAL A 227 -13.56 -7.40 -17.21
CA VAL A 227 -13.88 -8.82 -17.42
C VAL A 227 -14.03 -9.42 -16.03
N THR A 228 -15.26 -9.69 -15.59
CA THR A 228 -15.56 -10.30 -14.27
C THR A 228 -16.02 -11.74 -14.44
N PRO A 229 -16.04 -12.57 -13.38
CA PRO A 229 -16.63 -13.91 -13.46
C PRO A 229 -18.10 -13.91 -13.95
N ASP A 230 -18.89 -12.90 -13.55
CA ASP A 230 -20.26 -12.73 -14.04
C ASP A 230 -20.33 -12.38 -15.52
N TYR A 231 -19.44 -11.53 -16.01
CA TYR A 231 -19.34 -11.25 -17.43
C TYR A 231 -19.05 -12.53 -18.21
N VAL A 232 -18.07 -13.33 -17.78
CA VAL A 232 -17.74 -14.63 -18.41
C VAL A 232 -18.95 -15.57 -18.41
N ARG A 233 -19.67 -15.70 -17.29
CA ARG A 233 -20.92 -16.49 -17.21
C ARG A 233 -21.98 -15.99 -18.20
N SER A 234 -22.18 -14.68 -18.28
CA SER A 234 -23.18 -14.08 -19.16
C SER A 234 -22.85 -14.28 -20.65
N MET A 235 -21.57 -14.22 -21.02
CA MET A 235 -21.12 -14.49 -22.40
C MET A 235 -21.33 -15.97 -22.76
N ARG A 236 -21.06 -16.90 -21.83
CA ARG A 236 -21.39 -18.33 -22.02
C ARG A 236 -22.88 -18.58 -22.20
N ALA A 237 -23.73 -17.85 -21.48
CA ALA A 237 -25.19 -17.98 -21.56
C ALA A 237 -25.75 -17.53 -22.92
N VAL A 238 -25.06 -16.62 -23.62
CA VAL A 238 -25.42 -16.19 -24.99
C VAL A 238 -24.68 -16.98 -26.07
N GLY A 239 -24.07 -18.11 -25.71
CA GLY A 239 -23.46 -19.06 -26.65
C GLY A 239 -21.97 -18.84 -26.92
N LEU A 240 -21.35 -17.79 -26.37
CA LEU A 240 -19.91 -17.55 -26.50
C LEU A 240 -19.15 -18.32 -25.43
N ARG A 241 -18.77 -19.55 -25.76
CA ARG A 241 -18.04 -20.48 -24.90
C ARG A 241 -16.56 -20.53 -25.25
N ASP A 242 -15.76 -21.06 -24.32
CA ASP A 242 -14.35 -21.40 -24.52
C ASP A 242 -13.45 -20.25 -25.06
N LEU A 243 -13.83 -19.00 -24.74
CA LEU A 243 -13.06 -17.82 -25.11
C LEU A 243 -11.76 -17.75 -24.30
N SER A 244 -10.63 -17.40 -24.93
CA SER A 244 -9.41 -17.12 -24.19
C SER A 244 -9.54 -15.85 -23.33
N PRO A 245 -8.71 -15.67 -22.28
CA PRO A 245 -8.66 -14.42 -21.52
C PRO A 245 -8.49 -13.18 -22.41
N GLU A 246 -7.61 -13.24 -23.41
CA GLU A 246 -7.36 -12.15 -24.36
C GLU A 246 -8.62 -11.83 -25.17
N LYS A 247 -9.38 -12.87 -25.56
CA LYS A 247 -10.62 -12.65 -26.30
C LYS A 247 -11.70 -12.01 -25.42
N LEU A 248 -11.81 -12.42 -24.15
CA LEU A 248 -12.71 -11.79 -23.18
C LEU A 248 -12.34 -10.32 -22.95
N ILE A 249 -11.05 -10.02 -22.82
CA ILE A 249 -10.52 -8.65 -22.72
C ILE A 249 -10.91 -7.84 -23.95
N GLN A 250 -10.69 -8.36 -25.17
CA GLN A 250 -11.07 -7.68 -26.41
C GLN A 250 -12.57 -7.39 -26.48
N LEU A 251 -13.42 -8.36 -26.13
CA LEU A 251 -14.88 -8.15 -26.11
C LEU A 251 -15.26 -7.01 -25.16
N ARG A 252 -14.62 -6.90 -23.99
CA ARG A 252 -14.82 -5.78 -23.07
C ARG A 252 -14.31 -4.45 -23.61
N ILE A 253 -13.12 -4.42 -24.19
CA ILE A 253 -12.52 -3.21 -24.78
C ILE A 253 -13.46 -2.58 -25.83
N PHE A 254 -14.09 -3.43 -26.65
CA PHE A 254 -15.03 -2.97 -27.67
C PHE A 254 -16.48 -2.90 -27.18
N ASP A 255 -16.75 -3.08 -25.89
CA ASP A 255 -18.11 -3.02 -25.31
C ASP A 255 -19.10 -4.00 -25.98
N VAL A 256 -18.65 -5.22 -26.25
CA VAL A 256 -19.51 -6.33 -26.67
C VAL A 256 -20.18 -6.93 -25.44
N THR A 257 -21.48 -6.65 -25.30
CA THR A 257 -22.29 -7.10 -24.16
C THR A 257 -23.15 -8.32 -24.51
N PRO A 258 -23.62 -9.09 -23.51
CA PRO A 258 -24.58 -10.16 -23.74
C PRO A 258 -25.88 -9.67 -24.42
N ASP A 259 -26.32 -8.45 -24.14
CA ASP A 259 -27.47 -7.82 -24.79
C ASP A 259 -27.22 -7.61 -26.28
N TYR A 260 -26.01 -7.12 -26.64
CA TYR A 260 -25.61 -6.92 -28.03
C TYR A 260 -25.62 -8.25 -28.81
N VAL A 261 -25.10 -9.32 -28.21
CA VAL A 261 -25.13 -10.67 -28.81
C VAL A 261 -26.57 -11.17 -28.99
N ARG A 262 -27.42 -11.04 -27.95
CA ARG A 262 -28.84 -11.43 -28.02
C ARG A 262 -29.61 -10.65 -29.08
N ALA A 263 -29.29 -9.37 -29.27
CA ALA A 263 -29.96 -8.54 -30.25
C ALA A 263 -29.74 -9.04 -31.69
N PHE A 264 -28.55 -9.55 -32.05
CA PHE A 264 -28.33 -10.19 -33.36
C PHE A 264 -29.09 -11.50 -33.51
N ALA A 265 -29.09 -12.34 -32.46
CA ALA A 265 -29.81 -13.60 -32.49
C ALA A 265 -31.33 -13.41 -32.71
N SER A 266 -31.93 -12.42 -32.04
CA SER A 266 -33.32 -11.98 -32.26
C SER A 266 -33.52 -11.29 -33.61
N GLY A 267 -32.46 -10.67 -34.13
CA GLY A 267 -32.36 -10.08 -35.46
C GLY A 267 -32.49 -11.08 -36.61
N GLY A 268 -32.25 -12.37 -36.35
CA GLY A 268 -32.17 -13.44 -37.34
C GLY A 268 -30.74 -13.76 -37.78
N THR A 269 -29.74 -13.05 -37.25
CA THR A 269 -28.31 -13.32 -37.49
C THR A 269 -27.79 -14.15 -36.32
N ARG A 270 -27.51 -15.42 -36.57
CA ARG A 270 -27.05 -16.38 -35.55
C ARG A 270 -25.62 -16.83 -35.85
N ASN A 271 -25.00 -17.48 -34.87
CA ASN A 271 -23.67 -18.09 -34.97
C ASN A 271 -22.53 -17.10 -35.28
N LEU A 272 -22.67 -15.84 -34.85
CA LEU A 272 -21.56 -14.89 -34.90
C LEU A 272 -20.50 -15.29 -33.89
N ASP A 273 -19.26 -15.40 -34.33
CA ASP A 273 -18.13 -15.62 -33.43
C ASP A 273 -17.73 -14.32 -32.71
N ALA A 274 -16.85 -14.44 -31.71
CA ALA A 274 -16.41 -13.30 -30.93
C ALA A 274 -15.64 -12.26 -31.75
N GLY A 275 -14.90 -12.67 -32.78
CA GLY A 275 -14.19 -11.78 -33.69
C GLY A 275 -15.16 -10.99 -34.57
N GLU A 276 -16.17 -11.64 -35.14
CA GLU A 276 -17.21 -10.99 -35.94
C GLU A 276 -17.99 -9.96 -35.11
N LEU A 277 -18.36 -10.31 -33.87
CA LEU A 277 -19.04 -9.39 -32.96
C LEU A 277 -18.19 -8.16 -32.64
N ILE A 278 -16.89 -8.34 -32.44
CA ILE A 278 -15.94 -7.23 -32.26
C ILE A 278 -15.92 -6.35 -33.50
N GLN A 279 -15.81 -6.92 -34.70
CA GLN A 279 -15.78 -6.15 -35.95
C GLN A 279 -17.07 -5.38 -36.20
N LEU A 280 -18.22 -6.00 -35.94
CA LEU A 280 -19.53 -5.33 -36.04
C LEU A 280 -19.62 -4.15 -35.07
N ARG A 281 -19.11 -4.33 -33.84
CA ARG A 281 -19.13 -3.29 -32.82
C ARG A 281 -18.19 -2.12 -33.17
N ILE A 282 -16.99 -2.40 -33.68
CA ILE A 282 -16.06 -1.39 -34.22
C ILE A 282 -16.70 -0.61 -35.37
N ALA A 283 -17.43 -1.30 -36.25
CA ALA A 283 -18.12 -0.69 -37.37
C ALA A 283 -19.42 0.05 -36.98
N GLY A 284 -19.81 0.05 -35.70
CA GLY A 284 -21.04 0.66 -35.22
C GLY A 284 -22.32 -0.04 -35.72
N VAL A 285 -22.22 -1.29 -36.17
CA VAL A 285 -23.33 -2.03 -36.77
C VAL A 285 -24.27 -2.56 -35.67
N SER A 286 -25.55 -2.26 -35.83
CA SER A 286 -26.64 -2.83 -35.05
C SER A 286 -27.36 -3.96 -35.81
N PRO A 287 -28.15 -4.79 -35.12
CA PRO A 287 -29.01 -5.77 -35.80
C PRO A 287 -30.03 -5.14 -36.75
N GLN A 288 -30.43 -3.88 -36.53
CA GLN A 288 -31.38 -3.18 -37.38
C GLN A 288 -30.76 -2.85 -38.75
N ASP A 289 -29.48 -2.50 -38.77
CA ASP A 289 -28.75 -2.16 -40.00
C ASP A 289 -28.63 -3.34 -40.97
N LEU A 290 -28.60 -4.58 -40.44
CA LEU A 290 -28.56 -5.79 -41.25
C LEU A 290 -29.92 -6.17 -41.85
N ARG A 291 -31.03 -5.76 -41.21
CA ARG A 291 -32.38 -5.99 -41.75
C ARG A 291 -32.70 -5.05 -42.90
N ALA A 292 -32.22 -3.81 -42.87
CA ALA A 292 -32.44 -2.81 -43.92
C ALA A 292 -31.73 -3.14 -45.26
N ARG A 293 -30.86 -4.16 -45.28
CA ARG A 293 -30.08 -4.59 -46.45
C ARG A 293 -30.59 -5.88 -47.11
N LYS A 294 -31.61 -6.53 -46.53
CA LYS A 294 -32.29 -7.70 -47.09
C LYS A 294 -33.61 -7.26 -47.71
#